data_AF-A0AAW0WIY1-F1
#
_entry.id   AF-A0AAW0WIY1-F1
#
_cell.length_a   1.000
_cell.length_b   1.000
_cell.length_c   1.000
_cell.angle_alpha   90.00
_cell.angle_beta   90.00
_cell.angle_gamma   90.00
#
_symmetry.space_group_name_H-M   'P 1'
#
loop_
_entity.id
_entity.type
_entity.pdbx_description
1 polymer ?
#
loop_
_entity_poly.entity_id
_entity_poly.type
_entity_poly.pdbx_seq_one_letter_code
_entity_poly.pdbx_strand_id
1 'polypeptide(L)'
;LSALESVKQMLVERHKRVSLVRVQAFSKRIASLSLTLLHSGTIASLAVLRSILLVHPSTETLLETDSEGTSGVFSPEIEDPEHCNASASSLWELHYLMRHYHSTVRQMSEHVVRGAPLQGDYTLPYTLTKRSIEDLFEDYDPSEMRFNPAIPTPSQHLSNRLSQKTRKHMNRLNNEHWITDYMTQETRALASCSTNNPGTTTGCRAEVSSLENLAPVAELNDADFYSGMLLNMNLDEIPTRKISDDEVCEDFTISLLKSETRKK
;
A
#
# COMPACT_ATOMS: atom_id res chain seq x y z
N LEU A 1 -23.74 -2.08 -10.92
CA LEU A 1 -23.70 -0.73 -11.53
C LEU A 1 -25.06 -0.03 -11.54
N SER A 2 -26.11 -0.66 -12.07
CA SER A 2 -27.47 -0.07 -12.16
C SER A 2 -28.01 0.56 -10.87
N ALA A 3 -27.72 -0.03 -9.71
CA ALA A 3 -28.13 0.52 -8.41
C ALA A 3 -27.48 1.88 -8.12
N LEU A 4 -26.21 2.06 -8.43
CA LEU A 4 -25.46 3.29 -8.15
C LEU A 4 -25.93 4.44 -9.05
N GLU A 5 -26.19 4.17 -10.33
CA GLU A 5 -26.76 5.16 -11.25
C GLU A 5 -28.18 5.57 -10.83
N SER A 6 -29.00 4.62 -10.36
CA SER A 6 -30.33 4.92 -9.82
C SER A 6 -30.26 5.86 -8.60
N VAL A 7 -29.29 5.63 -7.71
CA VAL A 7 -29.06 6.49 -6.54
C VAL A 7 -28.58 7.88 -6.97
N LYS A 8 -27.65 7.98 -7.92
CA LYS A 8 -27.24 9.27 -8.50
C LYS A 8 -28.43 10.00 -9.11
N GLN A 9 -29.22 9.34 -9.95
CA GLN A 9 -30.40 9.95 -10.56
C GLN A 9 -31.40 10.46 -9.49
N MET A 10 -31.62 9.68 -8.43
CA MET A 10 -32.51 10.09 -7.34
C MET A 10 -31.96 11.33 -6.59
N LEU A 11 -30.68 11.32 -6.22
CA LEU A 11 -30.09 12.34 -5.34
C LEU A 11 -29.65 13.60 -6.09
N VAL A 12 -29.18 13.48 -7.33
CA VAL A 12 -28.64 14.58 -8.14
C VAL A 12 -29.69 15.16 -9.07
N GLU A 13 -30.28 14.34 -9.95
CA GLU A 13 -31.23 14.84 -10.97
C GLU A 13 -32.57 15.22 -10.34
N ARG A 14 -33.03 14.45 -9.35
CA ARG A 14 -34.30 14.67 -8.63
C ARG A 14 -34.11 15.31 -7.26
N HIS A 15 -33.01 16.04 -7.06
CA HIS A 15 -32.61 16.64 -5.76
C HIS A 15 -33.73 17.39 -5.03
N LYS A 16 -34.63 18.07 -5.75
CA LYS A 16 -35.76 18.83 -5.16
C LYS A 16 -36.81 17.95 -4.46
N ARG A 17 -36.82 16.64 -4.70
CA ARG A 17 -37.80 15.70 -4.15
C ARG A 17 -37.27 14.91 -2.94
N VAL A 18 -36.03 15.17 -2.53
CA VAL A 18 -35.36 14.41 -1.46
C VAL A 18 -35.06 15.36 -0.30
N SER A 19 -35.39 14.96 0.91
CA SER A 19 -35.07 15.71 2.12
C SER A 19 -33.56 15.69 2.38
N LEU A 20 -33.02 16.78 2.94
CA LEU A 20 -31.59 16.90 3.21
C LEU A 20 -31.05 15.76 4.07
N VAL A 21 -31.79 15.37 5.11
CA VAL A 21 -31.40 14.27 6.02
C VAL A 21 -31.24 12.95 5.25
N ARG A 22 -32.11 12.66 4.27
CA ARG A 22 -31.93 11.49 3.39
C ARG A 22 -30.66 11.61 2.56
N VAL A 23 -30.38 12.78 1.99
CA VAL A 23 -29.16 12.98 1.18
C VAL A 23 -27.92 12.74 2.04
N GLN A 24 -27.87 13.27 3.26
CA GLN A 24 -26.76 13.04 4.19
C GLN A 24 -26.62 11.56 4.57
N ALA A 25 -27.73 10.89 4.86
CA ALA A 25 -27.78 9.45 5.13
C ALA A 25 -27.22 8.61 3.98
N PHE A 26 -27.67 8.86 2.76
CA PHE A 26 -27.15 8.16 1.59
C PHE A 26 -25.69 8.49 1.33
N SER A 27 -25.26 9.74 1.52
CA SER A 27 -23.86 10.14 1.37
C SER A 27 -22.95 9.37 2.33
N LYS A 28 -23.33 9.31 3.61
CA LYS A 28 -22.60 8.56 4.62
C LYS A 28 -22.54 7.06 4.29
N ARG A 29 -23.67 6.46 3.90
CA ARG A 29 -23.72 5.04 3.50
C ARG A 29 -22.91 4.74 2.25
N ILE A 30 -22.91 5.63 1.25
CA ILE A 30 -22.07 5.50 0.04
C ILE A 30 -20.59 5.55 0.42
N ALA A 31 -20.21 6.45 1.33
CA ALA A 31 -18.83 6.53 1.82
C ALA A 31 -18.43 5.25 2.56
N SER A 32 -19.25 4.72 3.47
CA SER A 32 -19.00 3.43 4.13
C SER A 32 -18.94 2.26 3.14
N LEU A 33 -19.82 2.24 2.15
CA LEU A 33 -19.84 1.22 1.10
C LEU A 33 -18.56 1.26 0.25
N SER A 34 -18.03 2.44 -0.05
CA SER A 34 -16.81 2.59 -0.85
C SER A 34 -15.57 1.92 -0.23
N LEU A 35 -15.51 1.73 1.09
CA LEU A 35 -14.43 1.00 1.76
C LEU A 35 -14.46 -0.51 1.51
N THR A 36 -15.65 -1.06 1.21
CA THR A 36 -15.86 -2.51 1.01
C THR A 36 -15.73 -2.93 -0.45
N LEU A 37 -15.73 -1.96 -1.37
CA LEU A 37 -15.66 -2.21 -2.80
C LEU A 37 -14.21 -2.34 -3.30
N LEU A 38 -14.08 -2.94 -4.48
CA LEU A 38 -12.85 -2.90 -5.25
C LEU A 38 -12.59 -1.49 -5.81
N HIS A 39 -11.38 -1.21 -6.31
CA HIS A 39 -11.02 0.14 -6.77
C HIS A 39 -11.95 0.69 -7.87
N SER A 40 -12.40 -0.13 -8.83
CA SER A 40 -13.38 0.27 -9.84
C SER A 40 -14.67 0.80 -9.22
N GLY A 41 -15.25 0.05 -8.29
CA GLY A 41 -16.46 0.43 -7.56
C GLY A 41 -16.25 1.60 -6.60
N THR A 42 -15.07 1.70 -6.00
CA THR A 42 -14.68 2.83 -5.14
C THR A 42 -14.60 4.13 -5.94
N ILE A 43 -14.03 4.07 -7.14
CA ILE A 43 -13.96 5.21 -8.07
C ILE A 43 -15.37 5.67 -8.46
N ALA A 44 -16.21 4.72 -8.88
CA ALA A 44 -17.60 4.97 -9.24
C ALA A 44 -18.40 5.61 -8.08
N SER A 45 -18.26 5.09 -6.85
CA SER A 45 -18.95 5.62 -5.67
C SER A 45 -18.46 7.00 -5.25
N LEU A 46 -17.16 7.27 -5.33
CA LEU A 46 -16.59 8.61 -5.10
C LEU A 46 -17.07 9.63 -6.14
N ALA A 47 -17.26 9.23 -7.40
CA ALA A 47 -17.82 10.10 -8.43
C ALA A 47 -19.27 10.51 -8.13
N VAL A 48 -20.08 9.60 -7.58
CA VAL A 48 -21.43 9.91 -7.08
C VAL A 48 -21.38 10.84 -5.88
N LEU A 49 -20.53 10.52 -4.89
CA LEU A 49 -20.39 11.33 -3.69
C LEU A 49 -19.98 12.77 -4.02
N ARG A 50 -19.01 12.94 -4.94
CA ARG A 50 -18.63 14.24 -5.51
C ARG A 50 -19.82 14.96 -6.13
N SER A 51 -20.64 14.27 -6.91
CA SER A 51 -21.81 14.86 -7.56
C SER A 51 -22.88 15.28 -6.54
N ILE A 52 -23.03 14.52 -5.45
CA ILE A 52 -23.93 14.88 -4.34
C ILE A 52 -23.45 16.15 -3.63
N LEU A 53 -22.17 16.23 -3.28
CA LEU A 53 -21.58 17.42 -2.63
C LEU A 53 -21.80 18.69 -3.47
N LEU A 54 -21.59 18.61 -4.79
CA LEU A 54 -21.77 19.75 -5.69
C LEU A 54 -23.24 20.22 -5.81
N VAL A 55 -24.20 19.31 -5.65
CA VAL A 55 -25.64 19.62 -5.79
C VAL A 55 -26.25 20.03 -4.45
N HIS A 56 -25.75 19.47 -3.35
CA HIS A 56 -26.26 19.68 -2.00
C HIS A 56 -25.16 20.25 -1.09
N PRO A 57 -24.95 21.56 -1.07
CA PRO A 57 -23.93 22.19 -0.22
C PRO A 57 -24.09 21.84 1.27
N SER A 58 -25.32 21.61 1.74
CA SER A 58 -25.59 21.19 3.11
C SER A 58 -25.02 19.80 3.49
N THR A 59 -24.49 19.04 2.54
CA THR A 59 -23.74 17.79 2.84
C THR A 59 -22.28 18.06 3.21
N GLU A 60 -21.79 19.28 3.03
CA GLU A 60 -20.45 19.72 3.45
C GLU A 60 -20.29 19.66 4.97
N THR A 61 -21.36 19.77 5.75
CA THR A 61 -21.35 19.58 7.20
C THR A 61 -20.84 18.19 7.61
N LEU A 62 -20.93 17.19 6.71
CA LEU A 62 -20.39 15.86 6.98
C LEU A 62 -18.86 15.78 6.77
N LEU A 63 -18.25 16.77 6.12
CA LEU A 63 -16.79 16.88 5.98
C LEU A 63 -16.15 17.50 7.22
N GLU A 64 -16.94 18.21 8.02
CA GLU A 64 -16.51 18.80 9.29
C GLU A 64 -16.37 17.70 10.36
N THR A 65 -15.33 17.81 11.18
CA THR A 65 -15.08 16.87 12.28
C THR A 65 -15.93 17.19 13.52
N ASP A 66 -16.40 18.43 13.64
CA ASP A 66 -17.17 18.90 14.78
C ASP A 66 -18.66 18.98 14.40
N SER A 67 -19.45 18.02 14.87
CA SER A 67 -20.91 18.03 14.72
C SER A 67 -21.54 18.75 15.92
N GLU A 68 -21.19 20.02 16.10
CA GLU A 68 -21.77 20.83 17.18
C GLU A 68 -23.30 20.90 17.02
N GLY A 69 -24.03 20.38 18.01
CA GLY A 69 -25.48 20.57 18.13
C GLY A 69 -26.37 19.43 17.65
N THR A 70 -25.84 18.31 17.14
CA THR A 70 -26.68 17.11 16.87
C THR A 70 -26.56 16.09 18.00
N SER A 71 -27.65 15.83 18.71
CA SER A 71 -27.70 14.78 19.73
C SER A 71 -27.83 13.39 19.10
N GLY A 72 -27.02 12.43 19.56
CA GLY A 72 -27.16 11.01 19.21
C GLY A 72 -26.00 10.46 18.37
N VAL A 73 -26.13 9.19 17.97
CA VAL A 73 -25.11 8.46 17.21
C VAL A 73 -25.71 8.02 15.86
N PHE A 74 -24.87 7.97 14.83
CA PHE A 74 -25.26 7.45 13.51
C PHE A 74 -25.43 5.92 13.56
N SER A 75 -26.59 5.45 13.11
CA SER A 75 -26.94 4.01 13.06
C SER A 75 -27.21 3.56 11.62
N PRO A 76 -26.27 2.86 10.96
CA PRO A 76 -26.42 2.45 9.56
C PRO A 76 -27.47 1.34 9.35
N GLU A 77 -27.81 0.58 10.39
CA GLU A 77 -28.72 -0.56 10.35
C GLU A 77 -30.19 -0.17 10.15
N ILE A 78 -30.55 1.09 10.42
CA ILE A 78 -31.92 1.58 10.30
C ILE A 78 -32.32 1.59 8.82
N GLU A 79 -33.43 0.92 8.48
CA GLU A 79 -33.90 0.84 7.09
C GLU A 79 -34.23 2.23 6.52
N ASP A 80 -34.91 3.06 7.30
CA ASP A 80 -35.30 4.41 6.90
C ASP A 80 -34.10 5.39 6.99
N PRO A 81 -33.62 5.94 5.85
CA PRO A 81 -32.53 6.89 5.84
C PRO A 81 -32.82 8.19 6.62
N GLU A 82 -34.08 8.56 6.86
CA GLU A 82 -34.41 9.77 7.65
C GLU A 82 -34.05 9.65 9.13
N HIS A 83 -34.06 8.43 9.68
CA HIS A 83 -33.90 8.19 11.11
C HIS A 83 -32.51 7.67 11.49
N CYS A 84 -31.58 7.56 10.53
CA CYS A 84 -30.24 7.03 10.79
C CYS A 84 -29.30 8.02 11.50
N ASN A 85 -29.69 9.29 11.63
CA ASN A 85 -28.91 10.36 12.26
C ASN A 85 -27.52 10.58 11.64
N ALA A 86 -27.44 10.68 10.31
CA ALA A 86 -26.17 10.84 9.61
C ALA A 86 -25.47 12.17 9.87
N SER A 87 -26.20 13.24 10.19
CA SER A 87 -25.63 14.54 10.54
C SER A 87 -24.79 14.53 11.83
N ALA A 88 -24.99 13.55 12.71
CA ALA A 88 -24.18 13.37 13.91
C ALA A 88 -22.79 12.74 13.63
N SER A 89 -22.51 12.36 12.39
CA SER A 89 -21.26 11.67 12.00
C SER A 89 -20.56 12.37 10.85
N SER A 90 -19.23 12.34 10.87
CA SER A 90 -18.38 12.85 9.79
C SER A 90 -17.97 11.75 8.80
N LEU A 91 -17.58 12.14 7.57
CA LEU A 91 -17.11 11.24 6.50
C LEU A 91 -15.65 10.79 6.71
N TRP A 92 -15.39 10.11 7.82
CA TRP A 92 -14.08 9.57 8.17
C TRP A 92 -13.56 8.52 7.16
N GLU A 93 -14.44 7.91 6.37
CA GLU A 93 -14.06 6.94 5.34
C GLU A 93 -13.14 7.54 4.28
N LEU A 94 -13.34 8.81 3.96
CA LEU A 94 -12.51 9.52 2.99
C LEU A 94 -11.04 9.57 3.43
N HIS A 95 -10.78 9.68 4.74
CA HIS A 95 -9.43 9.69 5.28
C HIS A 95 -8.69 8.38 5.01
N TYR A 96 -9.39 7.24 5.07
CA TYR A 96 -8.82 5.95 4.73
C TYR A 96 -8.61 5.80 3.21
N LEU A 97 -9.55 6.31 2.39
CA LEU A 97 -9.44 6.27 0.93
C LEU A 97 -8.28 7.12 0.39
N MET A 98 -7.90 8.19 1.09
CA MET A 98 -6.69 8.98 0.74
C MET A 98 -5.40 8.15 0.82
N ARG A 99 -5.40 7.05 1.57
CA ARG A 99 -4.27 6.10 1.71
C ARG A 99 -4.47 4.81 0.90
N HIS A 100 -5.45 4.78 0.00
CA HIS A 100 -5.77 3.62 -0.81
C HIS A 100 -4.62 3.26 -1.78
N TYR A 101 -4.42 1.98 -2.11
CA TYR A 101 -3.31 1.55 -2.99
C TYR A 101 -3.38 2.20 -4.38
N HIS A 102 -4.58 2.34 -4.93
CA HIS A 102 -4.83 2.93 -6.25
C HIS A 102 -4.68 4.46 -6.24
N SER A 103 -3.80 5.02 -7.08
CA SER A 103 -3.51 6.46 -7.10
C SER A 103 -4.73 7.32 -7.46
N THR A 104 -5.56 6.90 -8.42
CA THR A 104 -6.78 7.63 -8.81
C THR A 104 -7.80 7.72 -7.65
N VAL A 105 -7.89 6.68 -6.81
CA VAL A 105 -8.78 6.70 -5.64
C VAL A 105 -8.27 7.72 -4.63
N ARG A 106 -6.95 7.80 -4.41
CA ARG A 106 -6.34 8.82 -3.55
C ARG A 106 -6.63 10.23 -4.07
N GLN A 107 -6.48 10.45 -5.37
CA GLN A 107 -6.77 11.75 -6.00
C GLN A 107 -8.25 12.14 -5.87
N MET A 108 -9.18 11.20 -6.08
CA MET A 108 -10.61 11.49 -5.94
C MET A 108 -11.04 11.70 -4.49
N SER A 109 -10.55 10.88 -3.57
CA SER A 109 -10.83 11.09 -2.14
C SER A 109 -10.28 12.43 -1.65
N GLU A 110 -9.06 12.80 -2.03
CA GLU A 110 -8.48 14.11 -1.72
C GLU A 110 -9.31 15.27 -2.30
N HIS A 111 -9.82 15.14 -3.53
CA HIS A 111 -10.73 16.12 -4.13
C HIS A 111 -12.04 16.27 -3.34
N VAL A 112 -12.65 15.15 -2.94
CA VAL A 112 -13.90 15.12 -2.17
C VAL A 112 -13.71 15.70 -0.77
N VAL A 113 -12.60 15.38 -0.08
CA VAL A 113 -12.28 15.91 1.27
C VAL A 113 -12.16 17.44 1.26
N ARG A 114 -11.67 18.03 0.16
CA ARG A 114 -11.59 19.49 0.00
C ARG A 114 -12.89 20.16 -0.45
N GLY A 115 -14.03 19.47 -0.38
CA GLY A 115 -15.33 20.02 -0.78
C GLY A 115 -15.54 20.07 -2.29
N ALA A 116 -14.84 19.21 -3.04
CA ALA A 116 -14.96 19.10 -4.50
C ALA A 116 -14.80 20.44 -5.26
N PRO A 117 -13.67 21.17 -5.08
CA PRO A 117 -13.44 22.46 -5.73
C PRO A 117 -13.54 22.33 -7.26
N LEU A 118 -14.14 23.35 -7.89
CA LEU A 118 -14.30 23.41 -9.35
C LEU A 118 -13.07 24.01 -10.04
N GLN A 119 -12.28 24.81 -9.33
CA GLN A 119 -11.11 25.52 -9.83
C GLN A 119 -10.03 25.59 -8.74
N GLY A 120 -8.78 25.71 -9.16
CA GLY A 120 -7.62 25.87 -8.28
C GLY A 120 -6.91 24.56 -7.97
N ASP A 121 -6.13 24.59 -6.89
CA ASP A 121 -5.35 23.44 -6.45
C ASP A 121 -6.27 22.27 -6.09
N TYR A 122 -5.79 21.05 -6.35
CA TYR A 122 -6.49 19.80 -6.04
C TYR A 122 -7.78 19.55 -6.83
N THR A 123 -8.01 20.32 -7.90
CA THR A 123 -9.06 20.06 -8.87
C THR A 123 -8.81 18.73 -9.59
N LEU A 124 -9.87 17.93 -9.72
CA LEU A 124 -9.81 16.64 -10.40
C LEU A 124 -9.65 16.83 -11.92
N PRO A 125 -8.82 16.03 -12.62
CA PRO A 125 -8.69 16.14 -14.07
C PRO A 125 -10.04 15.93 -14.78
N TYR A 126 -10.20 16.61 -15.91
CA TYR A 126 -11.42 16.55 -16.73
C TYR A 126 -11.77 15.12 -17.18
N THR A 127 -10.76 14.27 -17.34
CA THR A 127 -10.91 12.86 -17.72
C THR A 127 -11.74 12.06 -16.72
N LEU A 128 -11.67 12.39 -15.42
CA LEU A 128 -12.43 11.73 -14.36
C LEU A 128 -13.77 12.42 -14.10
N THR A 129 -13.81 13.74 -14.24
CA THR A 129 -15.00 14.54 -13.92
C THR A 129 -16.13 14.38 -14.93
N LYS A 130 -15.80 14.22 -16.22
CA LYS A 130 -16.79 14.23 -17.31
C LYS A 130 -17.38 12.85 -17.64
N ARG A 131 -16.73 11.76 -17.20
CA ARG A 131 -17.13 10.39 -17.56
C ARG A 131 -18.37 9.95 -16.80
N SER A 132 -19.13 9.03 -17.39
CA SER A 132 -20.25 8.38 -16.70
C SER A 132 -19.73 7.43 -15.60
N ILE A 133 -20.62 7.00 -14.71
CA ILE A 133 -20.25 6.06 -13.65
C ILE A 133 -19.87 4.71 -14.27
N GLU A 134 -20.62 4.28 -15.28
CA GLU A 134 -20.41 3.04 -16.00
C GLU A 134 -19.05 3.05 -16.68
N ASP A 135 -18.73 4.12 -17.42
CA ASP A 135 -17.42 4.26 -18.06
C ASP A 135 -16.29 4.19 -17.03
N LEU A 136 -16.42 4.92 -15.91
CA LEU A 136 -15.44 4.91 -14.82
C LEU A 136 -15.30 3.55 -14.14
N PHE A 137 -16.34 2.72 -14.14
CA PHE A 137 -16.22 1.38 -13.58
C PHE A 137 -15.47 0.45 -14.52
N GLU A 138 -15.82 0.47 -15.81
CA GLU A 138 -15.21 -0.36 -16.84
C GLU A 138 -13.73 0.01 -17.07
N ASP A 139 -13.40 1.30 -17.14
CA ASP A 139 -12.04 1.80 -17.35
C ASP A 139 -11.03 1.38 -16.27
N TYR A 140 -11.54 1.09 -15.08
CA TYR A 140 -10.75 0.75 -13.90
C TYR A 140 -11.05 -0.67 -13.41
N ASP A 141 -11.66 -1.53 -14.23
CA ASP A 141 -11.93 -2.92 -13.88
C ASP A 141 -10.60 -3.72 -13.79
N PRO A 142 -10.29 -4.35 -12.63
CA PRO A 142 -9.08 -5.16 -12.50
C PRO A 142 -9.13 -6.49 -13.26
N SER A 143 -10.27 -6.89 -13.83
CA SER A 143 -10.37 -8.14 -14.60
C SER A 143 -9.36 -8.21 -15.76
N GLU A 144 -9.00 -7.06 -16.34
CA GLU A 144 -8.00 -6.94 -17.40
C GLU A 144 -6.53 -7.07 -16.91
N MET A 145 -6.30 -7.37 -15.62
CA MET A 145 -4.98 -7.52 -14.99
C MET A 145 -4.03 -6.33 -15.23
N ARG A 146 -4.59 -5.13 -15.41
CA ARG A 146 -3.85 -3.89 -15.61
C ARG A 146 -4.33 -2.83 -14.63
N PHE A 147 -3.38 -2.15 -14.01
CA PHE A 147 -3.69 -0.95 -13.23
C PHE A 147 -3.67 0.26 -14.16
N ASN A 148 -4.71 1.07 -14.07
CA ASN A 148 -4.84 2.33 -14.77
C ASN A 148 -4.87 3.45 -13.71
N PRO A 149 -3.85 4.31 -13.55
CA PRO A 149 -2.56 4.30 -14.24
C PRO A 149 -1.68 3.14 -13.76
N ALA A 150 -0.67 2.79 -14.58
CA ALA A 150 0.29 1.76 -14.23
C ALA A 150 1.02 2.10 -12.93
N ILE A 151 1.22 1.08 -12.08
CA ILE A 151 1.93 1.24 -10.81
C ILE A 151 3.37 1.70 -11.11
N PRO A 152 3.85 2.80 -10.51
CA PRO A 152 5.22 3.25 -10.71
C PRO A 152 6.20 2.19 -10.20
N THR A 153 7.28 1.98 -10.93
CA THR A 153 8.34 1.07 -10.47
C THR A 153 8.95 1.61 -9.17
N PRO A 154 9.27 0.74 -8.19
CA PRO A 154 9.84 1.20 -6.92
C PRO A 154 11.15 1.95 -7.19
N SER A 155 11.32 3.08 -6.50
CA SER A 155 12.53 3.91 -6.61
C SER A 155 13.78 3.07 -6.34
N GLN A 156 14.76 3.11 -7.25
CA GLN A 156 16.00 2.32 -7.21
C GLN A 156 16.95 2.66 -6.03
N HIS A 157 16.47 3.36 -4.99
CA HIS A 157 17.31 3.80 -3.89
C HIS A 157 17.93 2.63 -3.08
N LEU A 158 17.30 1.45 -3.09
CA LEU A 158 17.83 0.23 -2.47
C LEU A 158 18.98 -0.41 -3.29
N SER A 159 18.88 -0.41 -4.62
CA SER A 159 19.93 -1.01 -5.48
C SER A 159 21.23 -0.21 -5.42
N ASN A 160 21.15 1.11 -5.29
CA ASN A 160 22.35 1.95 -5.16
C ASN A 160 23.09 1.70 -3.85
N ARG A 161 22.39 1.51 -2.72
CA ARG A 161 23.05 1.18 -1.44
C ARG A 161 23.63 -0.23 -1.42
N LEU A 162 22.90 -1.21 -1.96
CA LEU A 162 23.41 -2.58 -2.09
C LEU A 162 24.62 -2.60 -3.02
N SER A 163 24.52 -2.04 -4.22
CA SER A 163 25.63 -1.89 -5.18
C SER A 163 26.85 -1.19 -4.56
N GLN A 164 26.64 -0.12 -3.78
CA GLN A 164 27.74 0.57 -3.09
C GLN A 164 28.39 -0.31 -2.01
N LYS A 165 27.62 -1.07 -1.22
CA LYS A 165 28.16 -2.00 -0.23
C LYS A 165 28.92 -3.15 -0.92
N THR A 166 28.37 -3.73 -1.98
CA THR A 166 29.01 -4.80 -2.75
C THR A 166 30.29 -4.31 -3.44
N ARG A 167 30.29 -3.09 -4.03
CA ARG A 167 31.49 -2.44 -4.59
C ARG A 167 32.56 -2.17 -3.55
N LYS A 168 32.19 -1.67 -2.37
CA LYS A 168 33.14 -1.44 -1.27
C LYS A 168 33.74 -2.75 -0.76
N HIS A 169 32.94 -3.81 -0.67
CA HIS A 169 33.40 -5.14 -0.29
C HIS A 169 34.32 -5.76 -1.36
N MET A 170 33.97 -5.70 -2.64
CA MET A 170 34.84 -6.14 -3.74
C MET A 170 36.13 -5.33 -3.82
N ASN A 171 36.08 -4.00 -3.67
CA ASN A 171 37.28 -3.18 -3.64
C ASN A 171 38.15 -3.51 -2.42
N ARG A 172 37.56 -3.85 -1.27
CA ARG A 172 38.33 -4.34 -0.12
C ARG A 172 39.00 -5.68 -0.46
N LEU A 173 38.29 -6.64 -1.06
CA LEU A 173 38.86 -7.92 -1.48
C LEU A 173 39.93 -7.80 -2.58
N ASN A 174 39.83 -6.83 -3.48
CA ASN A 174 40.85 -6.54 -4.48
C ASN A 174 42.09 -5.84 -3.90
N ASN A 175 41.93 -5.12 -2.78
CA ASN A 175 43.01 -4.39 -2.12
C ASN A 175 43.68 -5.22 -1.02
N GLU A 176 42.99 -6.25 -0.51
CA GLU A 176 43.57 -7.34 0.27
C GLU A 176 44.27 -8.29 -0.72
N HIS A 177 45.57 -8.10 -0.87
CA HIS A 177 46.47 -8.86 -1.73
C HIS A 177 46.66 -10.30 -1.21
N TRP A 178 45.59 -11.11 -1.16
CA TRP A 178 45.66 -12.51 -0.72
C TRP A 178 46.33 -13.42 -1.75
N ILE A 179 46.39 -12.96 -3.01
CA ILE A 179 47.25 -13.52 -4.04
C ILE A 179 48.64 -12.93 -3.82
N THR A 180 49.48 -13.64 -3.06
CA THR A 180 50.88 -13.29 -2.95
C THR A 180 51.59 -13.50 -4.30
N ASP A 181 52.67 -12.75 -4.56
CA ASP A 181 53.50 -12.92 -5.76
C ASP A 181 53.92 -14.39 -5.97
N TYR A 182 54.07 -15.13 -4.87
CA TYR A 182 54.33 -16.56 -4.87
C TYR A 182 53.20 -17.38 -5.52
N MET A 183 51.94 -17.15 -5.14
CA MET A 183 50.80 -17.87 -5.73
C MET A 183 50.56 -17.52 -7.21
N THR A 184 50.91 -16.30 -7.62
CA THR A 184 50.88 -15.90 -9.04
C THR A 184 52.04 -16.47 -9.85
N GLN A 185 53.21 -16.68 -9.24
CA GLN A 185 54.33 -17.38 -9.89
C GLN A 185 54.04 -18.87 -10.05
N GLU A 186 53.42 -19.50 -9.03
CA GLU A 186 53.09 -20.93 -9.05
C GLU A 186 52.02 -21.27 -10.10
N THR A 187 50.96 -20.46 -10.21
CA THR A 187 49.96 -20.59 -11.28
C THR A 187 50.53 -20.34 -12.67
N ARG A 188 51.47 -19.39 -12.82
CA ARG A 188 52.16 -19.10 -14.08
C ARG A 188 53.15 -20.21 -14.47
N ALA A 189 53.80 -20.85 -13.50
CA ALA A 189 54.64 -22.02 -13.68
C ALA A 189 53.82 -23.25 -14.11
N LEU A 190 52.69 -23.53 -13.46
CA LEU A 190 51.76 -24.60 -13.84
C LEU A 190 51.16 -24.39 -15.24
N ALA A 191 50.83 -23.15 -15.60
CA ALA A 191 50.37 -22.80 -16.95
C ALA A 191 51.46 -22.99 -18.01
N SER A 192 52.73 -22.71 -17.69
CA SER A 192 53.86 -22.93 -18.60
C SER A 192 54.21 -24.41 -18.84
N CYS A 193 53.83 -25.30 -17.93
CA CYS A 193 53.98 -26.74 -18.12
C CYS A 193 52.92 -27.37 -19.04
N SER A 194 51.82 -26.66 -19.34
CA SER A 194 50.73 -27.20 -20.18
C SER A 194 50.91 -26.93 -21.68
N THR A 195 51.97 -26.25 -22.10
CA THR A 195 52.25 -25.97 -23.52
C THR A 195 53.50 -26.70 -23.99
N ASN A 196 53.57 -28.02 -23.80
CA ASN A 196 54.44 -28.89 -24.60
C ASN A 196 53.60 -30.10 -25.06
N ASN A 197 53.14 -30.05 -26.31
CA ASN A 197 52.55 -31.17 -27.04
C ASN A 197 53.66 -32.18 -27.46
N PRO A 198 53.33 -33.39 -27.92
CA PRO A 198 52.94 -34.55 -27.12
C PRO A 198 53.93 -35.72 -27.30
N GLY A 199 54.07 -36.57 -26.28
CA GLY A 199 54.78 -37.84 -26.40
C GLY A 199 56.06 -37.89 -25.58
N THR A 200 55.99 -38.62 -24.46
CA THR A 200 56.90 -39.71 -24.07
C THR A 200 56.48 -40.10 -22.65
N THR A 201 56.05 -41.35 -22.49
CA THR A 201 55.82 -41.97 -21.19
C THR A 201 57.14 -42.02 -20.42
N THR A 202 57.22 -41.41 -19.24
CA THR A 202 58.03 -41.90 -18.11
C THR A 202 57.67 -41.06 -16.87
N GLY A 203 57.34 -41.76 -15.79
CA GLY A 203 56.74 -41.17 -14.60
C GLY A 203 57.70 -40.34 -13.75
N CYS A 204 57.09 -39.49 -12.93
CA CYS A 204 57.63 -39.14 -11.62
C CYS A 204 56.48 -39.29 -10.61
N ARG A 205 56.67 -40.25 -9.72
CA ARG A 205 55.82 -40.57 -8.56
C ARG A 205 56.51 -39.99 -7.33
N ALA A 206 55.66 -39.65 -6.36
CA ALA A 206 55.93 -39.46 -4.93
C ALA A 206 56.21 -37.98 -4.53
N GLU A 207 55.60 -37.41 -3.48
CA GLU A 207 55.00 -38.02 -2.30
C GLU A 207 53.68 -37.35 -1.88
N VAL A 208 52.75 -38.20 -1.46
CA VAL A 208 51.52 -37.83 -0.73
C VAL A 208 51.82 -38.16 0.73
N SER A 209 51.95 -37.14 1.58
CA SER A 209 51.99 -37.30 3.04
C SER A 209 50.76 -36.64 3.65
N SER A 210 49.72 -37.45 3.79
CA SER A 210 48.89 -37.64 4.98
C SER A 210 48.67 -36.48 5.97
N LEU A 211 47.37 -36.25 6.17
CA LEU A 211 46.63 -36.00 7.42
C LEU A 211 46.28 -34.55 7.79
N GLU A 212 44.96 -34.36 7.79
CA GLU A 212 44.16 -33.65 8.79
C GLU A 212 44.38 -32.14 8.90
N ASN A 213 43.41 -31.37 8.40
CA ASN A 213 42.55 -30.57 9.26
C ASN A 213 41.37 -29.96 8.50
N LEU A 214 40.20 -30.54 8.80
CA LEU A 214 38.86 -29.97 8.87
C LEU A 214 38.65 -28.55 8.29
N ALA A 215 37.92 -28.49 7.17
CA ALA A 215 37.17 -27.31 6.81
C ALA A 215 36.09 -27.02 7.87
N PRO A 216 35.91 -25.78 8.34
CA PRO A 216 34.70 -25.43 9.05
C PRO A 216 33.58 -25.31 8.03
N VAL A 217 32.60 -26.21 8.15
CA VAL A 217 31.26 -26.06 7.59
C VAL A 217 30.67 -24.81 8.24
N ALA A 218 30.60 -23.70 7.49
CA ALA A 218 29.83 -22.55 7.91
C ALA A 218 28.36 -22.85 7.65
N GLU A 219 27.63 -23.05 8.75
CA GLU A 219 26.19 -23.24 8.82
C GLU A 219 25.44 -22.10 8.12
N LEU A 220 24.56 -22.49 7.19
CA LEU A 220 23.50 -21.63 6.67
C LEU A 220 22.46 -21.46 7.77
N ASN A 221 22.59 -20.40 8.57
CA ASN A 221 21.52 -19.96 9.45
C ASN A 221 20.55 -19.10 8.63
N ASP A 222 19.43 -19.71 8.26
CA ASP A 222 18.22 -19.05 7.78
C ASP A 222 17.64 -18.15 8.88
N ALA A 223 18.14 -16.92 9.00
CA ALA A 223 17.63 -15.97 9.99
C ALA A 223 17.54 -14.51 9.50
N ASP A 224 17.51 -14.24 8.19
CA ASP A 224 17.54 -12.84 7.72
C ASP A 224 16.38 -12.42 6.79
N PHE A 225 15.41 -13.29 6.50
CA PHE A 225 14.28 -12.90 5.65
C PHE A 225 13.30 -11.91 6.33
N TYR A 226 13.22 -11.92 7.67
CA TYR A 226 12.31 -11.02 8.42
C TYR A 226 12.98 -9.78 9.01
N SER A 227 14.32 -9.77 9.13
CA SER A 227 15.05 -8.67 9.79
C SER A 227 15.09 -7.39 8.93
N GLY A 228 15.03 -7.54 7.60
CA GLY A 228 15.07 -6.41 6.66
C GLY A 228 13.77 -5.60 6.57
N MET A 229 12.63 -6.15 6.98
CA MET A 229 11.33 -5.49 6.85
C MET A 229 11.03 -4.55 8.03
N LEU A 230 11.61 -4.82 9.21
CA LEU A 230 11.39 -4.02 10.42
C LEU A 230 12.37 -2.85 10.58
N LEU A 231 13.52 -2.87 9.90
CA LEU A 231 14.54 -1.81 10.01
C LEU A 231 14.23 -0.53 9.20
N ASN A 232 13.13 -0.50 8.44
CA ASN A 232 12.75 0.65 7.61
C ASN A 232 11.45 1.35 8.06
N MET A 233 10.88 0.99 9.22
CA MET A 233 9.87 1.82 9.85
C MET A 233 10.57 2.85 10.74
N ASN A 234 10.76 4.05 10.21
CA ASN A 234 11.15 5.21 11.01
C ASN A 234 9.93 5.61 11.85
N LEU A 235 9.85 5.08 13.08
CA LEU A 235 8.74 5.32 14.02
C LEU A 235 8.73 6.74 14.62
N ASP A 236 9.70 7.58 14.25
CA ASP A 236 9.92 8.89 14.89
C ASP A 236 9.15 10.06 14.22
N GLU A 237 8.37 9.83 13.16
CA GLU A 237 7.65 10.89 12.43
C GLU A 237 6.13 10.68 12.30
N ILE A 238 5.52 9.96 13.24
CA ILE A 238 4.07 10.05 13.44
C ILE A 238 3.84 11.18 14.45
N PRO A 239 3.18 12.30 14.09
CA PRO A 239 2.79 13.29 15.09
C PRO A 239 1.73 12.67 15.99
N THR A 240 2.17 12.06 17.08
CA THR A 240 1.30 11.64 18.17
C THR A 240 0.90 12.91 18.92
N ARG A 241 -0.39 13.23 18.85
CA ARG A 241 -0.99 14.24 19.72
C ARG A 241 -0.75 13.77 21.15
N LYS A 242 0.07 14.50 21.93
CA LYS A 242 0.28 14.21 23.35
C LYS A 242 -1.06 14.35 24.05
N ILE A 243 -1.67 13.22 24.38
CA ILE A 243 -2.79 13.14 25.29
C ILE A 243 -2.17 13.34 26.67
N SER A 244 -2.59 14.40 27.36
CA SER A 244 -2.22 14.67 28.75
C SER A 244 -2.74 13.54 29.63
N ASP A 245 -1.89 13.07 30.55
CA ASP A 245 -2.07 11.90 31.42
C ASP A 245 -3.14 12.05 32.51
N ASP A 246 -4.27 12.69 32.22
CA ASP A 246 -5.41 12.81 33.13
C ASP A 246 -6.65 12.19 32.45
N GLU A 247 -6.72 10.85 32.40
CA GLU A 247 -7.93 10.04 32.61
C GLU A 247 -7.67 8.57 32.22
N VAL A 248 -7.38 7.77 33.24
CA VAL A 248 -7.49 6.32 33.24
C VAL A 248 -8.97 5.95 33.22
N CYS A 249 -9.42 5.12 32.26
CA CYS A 249 -10.61 4.28 32.44
C CYS A 249 -10.60 3.03 31.54
N GLU A 250 -10.20 1.92 32.17
CA GLU A 250 -10.67 0.53 32.09
C GLU A 250 -10.94 -0.17 30.74
N ASP A 251 -10.10 -1.18 30.49
CA ASP A 251 -10.40 -2.55 30.06
C ASP A 251 -11.28 -2.80 28.82
N PHE A 252 -10.62 -3.04 27.68
CA PHE A 252 -11.15 -3.95 26.64
C PHE A 252 -10.08 -4.96 26.21
N THR A 253 -10.01 -6.06 26.94
CA THR A 253 -9.22 -7.24 26.60
C THR A 253 -9.93 -8.00 25.47
N ILE A 254 -9.43 -7.92 24.23
CA ILE A 254 -9.91 -8.78 23.14
C ILE A 254 -9.30 -10.18 23.33
N SER A 255 -10.11 -11.11 23.82
CA SER A 255 -9.78 -12.53 23.88
C SER A 255 -9.87 -13.15 22.48
N LEU A 256 -8.72 -13.56 21.97
CA LEU A 256 -8.55 -14.25 20.69
C LEU A 256 -9.07 -15.70 20.81
N LEU A 257 -10.31 -15.96 20.38
CA LEU A 257 -10.85 -17.32 20.32
C LEU A 257 -10.28 -18.08 19.11
N LYS A 258 -9.52 -19.14 19.40
CA LYS A 258 -8.96 -20.09 18.45
C LYS A 258 -10.07 -21.05 17.99
N SER A 259 -10.40 -21.05 16.71
CA SER A 259 -11.36 -21.99 16.12
C SER A 259 -10.72 -23.36 15.92
N GLU A 260 -11.20 -24.38 16.64
CA GLU A 260 -10.89 -25.79 16.38
C GLU A 260 -11.80 -26.37 15.30
N THR A 261 -11.20 -27.01 14.30
CA THR A 261 -11.87 -27.79 13.27
C THR A 261 -12.26 -29.17 13.83
N ARG A 262 -13.55 -29.46 13.94
CA ARG A 262 -14.04 -30.84 14.16
C ARG A 262 -14.44 -31.48 12.84
N LYS A 263 -13.69 -32.51 12.47
CA LYS A 263 -14.09 -33.55 11.51
C LYS A 263 -15.31 -34.31 12.05
N LYS A 264 -16.33 -34.49 11.20
CA LYS A 264 -17.14 -35.70 11.13
C LYS A 264 -17.45 -35.96 9.66
#